data_AF-A0A2P8DSB7-F1
#
_entry.id   AF-A0A2P8DSB7-F1
#
_cell.length_a   1.000
_cell.length_b   1.000
_cell.length_c   1.000
_cell.angle_alpha   90.00
_cell.angle_beta   90.00
_cell.angle_gamma   90.00
#
_symmetry.space_group_name_H-M   'P 1'
#
loop_
_entity.id
_entity.type
_entity.pdbx_description
1 polymer ?
#
loop_
_entity_poly.entity_id
_entity_poly.type
_entity_poly.pdbx_seq_one_letter_code
_entity_poly.pdbx_strand_id
1 'polypeptide(L)'
;MKITDETVAQLRSMATAGDAQAALKLGQLLCLTAADPSESDAFNPTWPEERWLRAAVEAHPDDIAALMLLTGRLAQQNSYWEAMLEMDPDVLAEYGQDEDTVSRRHSETKELYDRIRAAGPHDHVEAGLDELAVLLGLRARPAEPAPAAGYSFYVLEDETWSGSVRHCASIVACDAEEIRWACGQWLALSEDGFGDLTLTVYEHGSETNSIDLGQHLDNEAVDWDAAVPDLFGPRLPMGLPIPGLGLYYGFSGEAE
;
A
#
# COMPACT_ATOMS: atom_id res chain seq x y z
N MET A 1 3.33 11.25 14.51
CA MET A 1 2.09 11.27 15.33
C MET A 1 1.92 9.88 15.85
N LYS A 2 1.66 9.66 17.15
CA LYS A 2 1.44 8.31 17.65
C LYS A 2 0.14 7.74 17.08
N ILE A 3 0.21 6.61 16.38
CA ILE A 3 -0.96 5.93 15.84
C ILE A 3 -1.41 4.89 16.88
N THR A 4 -2.66 5.01 17.32
CA THR A 4 -3.28 4.14 18.32
C THR A 4 -4.70 3.79 17.89
N ASP A 5 -5.30 2.77 18.47
CA ASP A 5 -6.68 2.38 18.19
C ASP A 5 -7.66 3.54 18.44
N GLU A 6 -7.41 4.35 19.49
CA GLU A 6 -8.21 5.55 19.78
C GLU A 6 -8.07 6.59 18.66
N THR A 7 -6.85 6.81 18.16
CA THR A 7 -6.59 7.70 17.03
C THR A 7 -7.36 7.24 15.78
N VAL A 8 -7.30 5.94 15.47
CA VAL A 8 -7.99 5.36 14.30
C VAL A 8 -9.51 5.43 14.46
N ALA A 9 -10.04 5.14 15.65
CA ALA A 9 -11.46 5.26 15.96
C ALA A 9 -11.97 6.71 15.82
N GLN A 10 -11.18 7.68 16.27
CA GLN A 10 -11.50 9.10 16.11
C GLN A 10 -11.51 9.51 14.63
N LEU A 11 -10.49 9.13 13.86
CA LEU A 11 -10.44 9.39 12.41
C LEU A 11 -11.67 8.81 11.71
N ARG A 12 -12.05 7.57 12.05
CA ARG A 12 -13.25 6.92 11.51
C ARG A 12 -14.53 7.65 11.86
N SER A 13 -14.69 8.08 13.11
CA SER A 13 -15.85 8.88 13.52
C SER A 13 -15.95 10.19 12.73
N MET A 14 -14.84 10.90 12.57
CA MET A 14 -14.79 12.17 11.82
C MET A 14 -15.04 11.96 10.32
N ALA A 15 -14.40 10.97 9.71
CA ALA A 15 -14.60 10.60 8.31
C ALA A 15 -16.06 10.21 8.03
N THR A 16 -16.68 9.46 8.94
CA THR A 16 -18.11 9.09 8.87
C THR A 16 -19.03 10.30 8.96
N ALA A 17 -18.62 11.33 9.72
CA ALA A 17 -19.32 12.61 9.81
C ALA A 17 -19.07 13.53 8.58
N GLY A 18 -18.29 13.08 7.59
CA GLY A 18 -18.01 13.80 6.35
C GLY A 18 -16.73 14.65 6.37
N ASP A 19 -15.84 14.48 7.35
CA ASP A 19 -14.54 15.15 7.35
C ASP A 19 -13.60 14.52 6.31
N ALA A 20 -13.31 15.27 5.25
CA ALA A 20 -12.49 14.82 4.13
C ALA A 20 -11.03 14.56 4.51
N GLN A 21 -10.46 15.34 5.44
CA GLN A 21 -9.08 15.17 5.88
C GLN A 21 -8.95 13.94 6.80
N ALA A 22 -9.96 13.71 7.64
CA ALA A 22 -10.04 12.48 8.41
C ALA A 22 -10.23 11.25 7.50
N ALA A 23 -11.04 11.36 6.44
CA ALA A 23 -11.22 10.30 5.45
C ALA A 23 -9.91 10.01 4.70
N LEU A 24 -9.18 11.03 4.28
CA LEU A 24 -7.86 10.88 3.65
C LEU A 24 -6.88 10.18 4.59
N LYS A 25 -6.74 10.65 5.84
CA LYS A 25 -5.77 10.05 6.77
C LYS A 25 -6.16 8.63 7.18
N LEU A 26 -7.45 8.35 7.33
CA LEU A 26 -7.93 7.00 7.59
C LEU A 26 -7.67 6.07 6.39
N GLY A 27 -8.01 6.51 5.18
CA GLY A 27 -7.75 5.76 3.96
C GLY A 27 -6.26 5.48 3.78
N GLN A 28 -5.40 6.46 4.04
CA GLN A 28 -3.95 6.28 4.04
C GLN A 28 -3.49 5.17 5.01
N LEU A 29 -3.96 5.16 6.26
CA LEU A 29 -3.60 4.13 7.22
C LEU A 29 -4.10 2.75 6.79
N LEU A 30 -5.35 2.68 6.32
CA LEU A 30 -5.94 1.42 5.85
C LEU A 30 -5.27 0.87 4.58
N CYS A 31 -4.58 1.71 3.78
CA CYS A 31 -3.73 1.22 2.70
C CYS A 31 -2.65 0.27 3.20
N LEU A 32 -2.19 0.41 4.45
CA LEU A 32 -1.12 -0.37 5.06
C LEU A 32 -1.62 -1.68 5.70
N THR A 33 -2.91 -1.97 5.64
CA THR A 33 -3.52 -3.14 6.29
C THR A 33 -4.10 -4.10 5.25
N ALA A 34 -3.99 -5.41 5.51
CA ALA A 34 -4.59 -6.44 4.67
C ALA A 34 -6.13 -6.45 4.73
N ALA A 35 -6.70 -6.09 5.88
CA ALA A 35 -8.14 -6.03 6.13
C ALA A 35 -8.49 -4.84 7.03
N ASP A 36 -9.76 -4.43 7.06
CA ASP A 36 -10.22 -3.40 8.01
C ASP A 36 -10.08 -3.95 9.44
N PRO A 37 -9.24 -3.37 10.32
CA PRO A 37 -9.04 -3.90 11.67
C PRO A 37 -10.29 -3.84 12.56
N SER A 38 -11.32 -3.10 12.15
CA SER A 38 -12.60 -3.03 12.86
C SER A 38 -13.63 -4.06 12.38
N GLU A 39 -13.32 -4.81 11.32
CA GLU A 39 -14.20 -5.82 10.75
C GLU A 39 -13.61 -7.22 10.99
N SER A 40 -14.46 -8.20 11.31
CA SER A 40 -14.01 -9.53 11.78
C SER A 40 -13.80 -10.56 10.66
N ASP A 41 -14.03 -10.20 9.40
CA ASP A 41 -14.03 -11.14 8.26
C ASP A 41 -12.80 -10.90 7.39
N ALA A 42 -11.70 -11.58 7.73
CA ALA A 42 -10.36 -11.39 7.20
C ALA A 42 -10.09 -12.01 5.82
N PHE A 43 -11.01 -12.84 5.30
CA PHE A 43 -10.68 -13.80 4.23
C PHE A 43 -11.10 -13.38 2.81
N ASN A 44 -11.70 -12.20 2.63
CA ASN A 44 -11.94 -11.62 1.30
C ASN A 44 -11.01 -10.41 1.07
N PRO A 45 -10.58 -10.12 -0.17
CA PRO A 45 -9.87 -8.88 -0.47
C PRO A 45 -10.79 -7.69 -0.17
N THR A 46 -10.54 -7.02 0.96
CA THR A 46 -11.51 -6.07 1.54
C THR A 46 -11.20 -4.60 1.24
N TRP A 47 -10.11 -4.29 0.51
CA TRP A 47 -9.67 -2.94 0.10
C TRP A 47 -10.18 -1.84 1.05
N PRO A 48 -9.86 -1.93 2.35
CA PRO A 48 -10.59 -1.23 3.41
C PRO A 48 -10.49 0.30 3.30
N GLU A 49 -9.44 0.77 2.64
CA GLU A 49 -9.18 2.17 2.35
C GLU A 49 -10.12 2.81 1.32
N GLU A 50 -10.63 2.02 0.36
CA GLU A 50 -11.14 2.57 -0.91
C GLU A 50 -12.29 3.55 -0.68
N ARG A 51 -13.26 3.19 0.17
CA ARG A 51 -14.42 4.05 0.49
C ARG A 51 -14.00 5.41 1.04
N TRP A 52 -12.93 5.45 1.83
CA TRP A 52 -12.46 6.66 2.50
C TRP A 52 -11.66 7.55 1.55
N LEU A 53 -10.81 6.94 0.72
CA LEU A 53 -10.07 7.65 -0.32
C LEU A 53 -11.03 8.25 -1.37
N ARG A 54 -12.07 7.51 -1.76
CA ARG A 54 -13.13 8.03 -2.64
C ARG A 54 -13.85 9.22 -2.01
N ALA A 55 -14.24 9.13 -0.74
CA ALA A 55 -14.88 10.24 -0.04
C ALA A 55 -13.98 11.48 0.06
N ALA A 56 -12.67 11.29 0.28
CA ALA A 56 -11.69 12.38 0.28
C ALA A 56 -11.59 13.06 -1.10
N VAL A 57 -11.48 12.27 -2.19
CA VAL A 57 -11.44 12.80 -3.56
C VAL A 57 -12.76 13.46 -3.96
N GLU A 58 -13.90 12.94 -3.52
CA GLU A 58 -15.21 13.56 -3.80
C GLU A 58 -15.34 14.92 -3.13
N ALA A 59 -14.93 15.04 -1.86
CA ALA A 59 -14.97 16.29 -1.12
C ALA A 59 -13.95 17.32 -1.64
N HIS A 60 -12.77 16.86 -2.06
CA HIS A 60 -11.69 17.70 -2.58
C HIS A 60 -11.10 17.11 -3.89
N PRO A 61 -11.75 17.35 -5.04
CA PRO A 61 -11.35 16.76 -6.32
C PRO A 61 -9.93 17.11 -6.79
N ASP A 62 -9.38 18.23 -6.32
CA ASP A 62 -8.04 18.68 -6.72
C ASP A 62 -6.97 18.38 -5.67
N ASP A 63 -7.30 17.63 -4.61
CA ASP A 63 -6.33 17.19 -3.61
C ASP A 63 -5.42 16.11 -4.19
N ILE A 64 -4.20 16.50 -4.52
CA ILE A 64 -3.20 15.63 -5.16
C ILE A 64 -2.81 14.46 -4.26
N ALA A 65 -2.78 14.63 -2.93
CA ALA A 65 -2.44 13.53 -2.04
C ALA A 65 -3.55 12.46 -2.05
N ALA A 66 -4.82 12.90 -2.01
CA ALA A 66 -5.97 12.00 -2.13
C ALA A 66 -6.01 11.30 -3.50
N LEU A 67 -5.73 12.04 -4.58
CA LEU A 67 -5.65 11.48 -5.92
C LEU A 67 -4.52 10.45 -6.05
N MET A 68 -3.31 10.74 -5.57
CA MET A 68 -2.17 9.82 -5.64
C MET A 68 -2.46 8.52 -4.88
N LEU A 69 -2.97 8.62 -3.65
CA LEU A 69 -3.35 7.46 -2.84
C LEU A 69 -4.42 6.60 -3.54
N LEU A 70 -5.52 7.21 -3.99
CA LEU A 70 -6.57 6.47 -4.68
C LEU A 70 -6.07 5.83 -5.98
N THR A 71 -5.31 6.58 -6.79
CA THR A 71 -4.80 6.08 -8.08
C THR A 71 -3.86 4.90 -7.88
N GLY A 72 -2.93 4.98 -6.92
CA GLY A 72 -2.01 3.90 -6.60
C GLY A 72 -2.73 2.64 -6.17
N ARG A 73 -3.69 2.78 -5.26
CA ARG A 73 -4.48 1.64 -4.78
C ARG A 73 -5.32 1.02 -5.88
N LEU A 74 -5.98 1.80 -6.72
CA LEU A 74 -6.71 1.26 -7.87
C LEU A 74 -5.78 0.59 -8.89
N ALA A 75 -4.56 1.10 -9.09
CA ALA A 75 -3.57 0.44 -9.94
C ALA A 75 -3.16 -0.92 -9.38
N GLN A 76 -2.89 -1.02 -8.07
CA GLN A 76 -2.59 -2.28 -7.41
C GLN A 76 -3.76 -3.27 -7.46
N GLN A 77 -4.99 -2.78 -7.26
CA GLN A 77 -6.21 -3.58 -7.44
C GLN A 77 -6.32 -4.14 -8.87
N ASN A 78 -6.05 -3.31 -9.89
CA ASN A 78 -6.06 -3.76 -11.28
C ASN A 78 -5.05 -4.88 -11.49
N SER A 79 -3.81 -4.72 -11.02
CA SER A 79 -2.78 -5.76 -11.13
C SER A 79 -3.18 -7.06 -10.43
N TYR A 80 -3.81 -6.97 -9.24
CA TYR A 80 -4.35 -8.14 -8.55
C TYR A 80 -5.42 -8.86 -9.38
N TRP A 81 -6.40 -8.14 -9.92
CA TRP A 81 -7.47 -8.74 -10.72
C TRP A 81 -6.97 -9.30 -12.05
N GLU A 82 -6.00 -8.65 -12.68
CA GLU A 82 -5.33 -9.17 -13.88
C GLU A 82 -4.63 -10.49 -13.60
N ALA A 83 -3.88 -10.59 -12.50
CA ALA A 83 -3.22 -11.83 -12.09
C ALA A 83 -4.23 -12.95 -11.77
N MET A 84 -5.31 -12.63 -11.04
CA MET A 84 -6.36 -13.59 -10.74
C MET A 84 -7.06 -14.09 -12.01
N LEU A 85 -7.33 -13.22 -12.97
CA LEU A 85 -7.92 -13.57 -14.27
C LEU A 85 -7.00 -14.46 -15.12
N GLU A 86 -5.68 -14.25 -15.05
CA GLU A 86 -4.71 -15.10 -15.75
C GLU A 86 -4.68 -16.51 -15.16
N MET A 87 -4.82 -16.63 -13.83
CA MET A 87 -4.84 -17.91 -13.13
C MET A 87 -6.17 -18.65 -13.28
N ASP A 88 -7.29 -17.94 -13.16
CA ASP A 88 -8.65 -18.47 -13.25
C ASP A 88 -9.60 -17.46 -13.93
N PRO A 89 -9.94 -17.67 -15.21
CA PRO A 89 -10.85 -16.79 -15.94
C PRO A 89 -12.27 -16.69 -15.36
N ASP A 90 -12.73 -17.68 -14.59
CA ASP A 90 -14.07 -17.70 -14.01
C ASP A 90 -14.14 -17.01 -12.64
N VAL A 91 -12.99 -16.63 -12.07
CA VAL A 91 -12.87 -16.06 -10.71
C VAL A 91 -13.73 -14.81 -10.48
N LEU A 92 -13.92 -13.98 -11.51
CA LEU A 92 -14.69 -12.73 -11.37
C LEU A 92 -16.14 -13.02 -10.96
N ALA A 93 -16.75 -14.08 -11.49
CA ALA A 93 -18.13 -14.43 -11.18
C ALA A 93 -18.31 -14.82 -9.70
N GLU A 94 -17.28 -15.40 -9.08
CA GLU A 94 -17.29 -15.77 -7.66
C GLU A 94 -17.35 -14.54 -6.75
N TYR A 95 -16.76 -13.42 -7.20
CA TYR A 95 -16.79 -12.12 -6.51
C TYR A 95 -17.91 -11.19 -7.01
N GLY A 96 -18.83 -11.70 -7.85
CA GLY A 96 -19.91 -10.91 -8.45
C GLY A 96 -19.41 -9.78 -9.35
N GLN A 97 -18.21 -9.92 -9.91
CA GLN A 97 -17.57 -9.00 -10.84
C GLN A 97 -17.65 -9.53 -12.28
N ASP A 98 -17.37 -8.67 -13.25
CA ASP A 98 -17.26 -9.01 -14.66
C ASP A 98 -16.11 -8.21 -15.34
N GLU A 99 -15.79 -8.56 -16.59
CA GLU A 99 -14.76 -7.88 -17.38
C GLU A 99 -15.05 -6.38 -17.55
N ASP A 100 -16.34 -6.00 -17.60
CA ASP A 100 -16.78 -4.60 -17.65
C ASP A 100 -16.37 -3.85 -16.38
N THR A 101 -16.45 -4.51 -15.22
CA THR A 101 -16.05 -3.90 -13.95
C THR A 101 -14.54 -3.67 -13.88
N VAL A 102 -13.73 -4.64 -14.34
CA VAL A 102 -12.28 -4.47 -14.45
C VAL A 102 -11.96 -3.35 -15.43
N SER A 103 -12.59 -3.33 -16.61
CA SER A 103 -12.40 -2.28 -17.62
C SER A 103 -12.75 -0.88 -17.13
N ARG A 104 -13.83 -0.76 -16.34
CA ARG A 104 -14.23 0.50 -15.70
C ARG A 104 -13.20 0.97 -14.69
N ARG A 105 -12.66 0.06 -13.86
CA ARG A 105 -11.62 0.40 -12.87
C ARG A 105 -10.33 0.87 -13.55
N HIS A 106 -9.92 0.23 -14.66
CA HIS A 106 -8.79 0.71 -15.46
C HIS A 106 -9.02 2.12 -16.02
N SER A 107 -10.22 2.39 -16.55
CA SER A 107 -10.57 3.70 -17.10
C SER A 107 -10.53 4.77 -16.02
N GLU A 108 -11.12 4.49 -14.86
CA GLU A 108 -11.08 5.37 -13.70
C GLU A 108 -9.64 5.66 -13.24
N THR A 109 -8.80 4.62 -13.15
CA THR A 109 -7.41 4.78 -12.69
C THR A 109 -6.62 5.69 -13.64
N LYS A 110 -6.86 5.56 -14.96
CA LYS A 110 -6.23 6.43 -15.98
C LYS A 110 -6.72 7.87 -15.87
N GLU A 111 -8.02 8.09 -15.65
CA GLU A 111 -8.58 9.43 -15.46
C GLU A 111 -7.99 10.14 -14.23
N LEU A 112 -7.82 9.41 -13.13
CA LEU A 112 -7.17 9.96 -11.92
C LEU A 112 -5.69 10.28 -12.17
N TYR A 113 -4.97 9.41 -12.86
CA TYR A 113 -3.59 9.65 -13.28
C TYR A 113 -3.48 10.92 -14.14
N ASP A 114 -4.35 11.10 -15.12
CA ASP A 114 -4.37 12.28 -15.99
C ASP A 114 -4.65 13.57 -15.20
N ARG A 115 -5.52 13.50 -14.19
CA ARG A 115 -5.78 14.63 -13.27
C ARG A 115 -4.54 15.01 -12.46
N ILE A 116 -3.80 14.03 -11.93
CA ILE A 116 -2.54 14.28 -11.19
C ILE A 116 -1.53 14.97 -12.11
N ARG A 117 -1.39 14.49 -13.36
CA ARG A 117 -0.48 15.08 -14.35
C ARG A 117 -0.89 16.49 -14.77
N ALA A 118 -2.19 16.74 -14.91
CA ALA A 118 -2.72 18.06 -15.28
C ALA A 118 -2.48 19.13 -14.20
N ALA A 119 -2.36 18.73 -12.93
CA ALA A 119 -2.08 19.64 -11.83
C ALA A 119 -0.66 20.24 -11.86
N GLY A 120 0.24 19.71 -12.70
CA GLY A 120 1.56 20.27 -12.96
C GLY A 120 2.69 19.52 -12.24
N PRO A 121 3.92 20.09 -12.24
CA PRO A 121 5.07 19.46 -11.64
C PRO A 121 4.94 19.43 -10.12
N HIS A 122 5.26 18.27 -9.55
CA HIS A 122 5.25 18.03 -8.11
C HIS A 122 6.66 17.60 -7.69
N ASP A 123 7.18 18.18 -6.61
CA ASP A 123 8.52 17.89 -6.14
C ASP A 123 8.63 16.41 -5.75
N HIS A 124 9.67 15.73 -6.25
CA HIS A 124 10.01 14.35 -5.88
C HIS A 124 8.90 13.30 -6.10
N VAL A 125 8.03 13.44 -7.10
CA VAL A 125 7.03 12.38 -7.44
C VAL A 125 7.20 11.79 -8.84
N GLU A 126 7.90 12.48 -9.73
CA GLU A 126 7.94 12.17 -11.17
C GLU A 126 8.33 10.72 -11.45
N ALA A 127 9.33 10.19 -10.74
CA ALA A 127 9.76 8.82 -10.94
C ALA A 127 8.67 7.80 -10.56
N GLY A 128 7.90 8.08 -9.50
CA GLY A 128 6.79 7.22 -9.09
C GLY A 128 5.60 7.33 -10.06
N LEU A 129 5.32 8.53 -10.57
CA LEU A 129 4.30 8.72 -11.61
C LEU A 129 4.70 8.08 -12.94
N ASP A 130 5.99 8.03 -13.27
CA ASP A 130 6.49 7.36 -14.46
C ASP A 130 6.37 5.83 -14.33
N GLU A 131 6.69 5.27 -13.17
CA GLU A 131 6.47 3.85 -12.88
C GLU A 131 4.97 3.50 -12.92
N LEU A 132 4.11 4.34 -12.32
CA LEU A 132 2.66 4.19 -12.41
C LEU A 132 2.17 4.21 -13.86
N ALA A 133 2.72 5.08 -14.71
CA ALA A 133 2.37 5.12 -16.13
C ALA A 133 2.73 3.82 -16.87
N VAL A 134 3.84 3.17 -16.49
CA VAL A 134 4.23 1.87 -17.04
C VAL A 134 3.24 0.79 -16.61
N LEU A 135 2.89 0.75 -15.32
CA LEU A 135 1.93 -0.21 -14.76
C LEU A 135 0.53 -0.07 -15.38
N LEU A 136 0.11 1.16 -15.69
CA LEU A 136 -1.18 1.43 -16.37
C LEU A 136 -1.14 1.18 -17.89
N GLY A 137 -0.02 0.74 -18.45
CA GLY A 137 0.17 0.54 -19.88
C GLY A 137 0.15 1.84 -20.70
N LEU A 138 0.34 3.00 -20.05
CA LEU A 138 0.40 4.32 -20.69
C LEU A 138 1.80 4.62 -21.24
N ARG A 139 2.83 3.94 -20.72
CA ARG A 139 4.20 3.97 -21.22
C ARG A 139 4.77 2.56 -21.34
N ALA A 140 5.69 2.39 -22.28
CA ALA A 140 6.44 1.15 -22.39
C ALA A 140 7.40 1.00 -21.20
N ARG A 141 7.50 -0.22 -20.66
CA ARG A 141 8.51 -0.55 -19.65
C ARG A 141 9.90 -0.33 -20.26
N PRO A 142 10.80 0.41 -19.61
CA PRO A 142 12.17 0.58 -20.08
C PRO A 142 12.91 -0.77 -20.11
N ALA A 143 13.88 -0.91 -21.01
CA ALA A 143 14.64 -2.16 -21.19
C ALA A 143 15.53 -2.49 -19.98
N GLU A 144 15.98 -1.45 -19.27
CA GLU A 144 16.65 -1.58 -17.97
C GLU A 144 15.71 -1.05 -16.89
N PRO A 145 15.55 -1.76 -15.76
CA PRO A 145 14.77 -1.25 -14.65
C PRO A 145 15.37 0.06 -14.17
N ALA A 146 14.52 1.07 -13.94
CA ALA A 146 14.97 2.30 -13.32
C ALA A 146 15.53 1.95 -11.92
N PRO A 147 16.66 2.53 -11.49
CA PRO A 147 17.05 2.41 -10.10
C PRO A 147 15.88 2.92 -9.25
N ALA A 148 15.64 2.26 -8.11
CA ALA A 148 14.71 2.79 -7.12
C ALA A 148 15.02 4.27 -6.97
N ALA A 149 14.02 5.10 -7.26
CA ALA A 149 14.19 6.53 -7.19
C ALA A 149 14.78 6.89 -5.83
N GLY A 150 15.42 8.06 -5.71
CA GLY A 150 16.09 8.52 -4.48
C GLY A 150 15.17 8.74 -3.27
N TYR A 151 14.06 8.01 -3.18
CA TYR A 151 13.14 7.89 -2.08
C TYR A 151 13.75 7.07 -0.94
N SER A 152 13.24 7.35 0.24
CA SER A 152 13.55 6.64 1.46
C SER A 152 12.24 6.12 2.04
N PHE A 153 12.23 4.85 2.39
CA PHE A 153 11.04 4.12 2.84
C PHE A 153 11.44 2.88 3.64
N TYR A 154 10.48 2.32 4.36
CA TYR A 154 10.57 1.04 5.03
C TYR A 154 9.83 0.00 4.21
N VAL A 155 10.34 -1.22 4.21
CA VAL A 155 9.66 -2.42 3.70
C VAL A 155 9.62 -3.42 4.85
N LEU A 156 8.42 -3.76 5.30
CA LEU A 156 8.20 -4.89 6.19
C LEU A 156 7.78 -6.07 5.31
N GLU A 157 8.48 -7.18 5.41
CA GLU A 157 8.17 -8.44 4.73
C GLU A 157 7.91 -9.53 5.76
N ASP A 158 6.92 -10.37 5.50
CA ASP A 158 6.67 -11.59 6.25
C ASP A 158 6.45 -12.72 5.25
N GLU A 159 7.29 -13.74 5.32
CA GLU A 159 7.35 -14.82 4.34
C GLU A 159 7.12 -16.19 4.99
N THR A 160 6.49 -17.10 4.25
CA THR A 160 6.44 -18.52 4.58
C THR A 160 6.38 -19.39 3.34
N TRP A 161 6.72 -20.66 3.51
CA TRP A 161 6.72 -21.66 2.45
C TRP A 161 5.70 -22.75 2.74
N SER A 162 4.77 -22.95 1.81
CA SER A 162 3.81 -24.06 1.81
C SER A 162 4.13 -25.00 0.65
N GLY A 163 4.97 -26.00 0.91
CA GLY A 163 5.46 -26.92 -0.12
C GLY A 163 6.40 -26.21 -1.09
N SER A 164 5.94 -25.99 -2.33
CA SER A 164 6.70 -25.29 -3.38
C SER A 164 6.22 -23.85 -3.61
N VAL A 165 5.22 -23.40 -2.85
CA VAL A 165 4.64 -22.05 -2.97
C VAL A 165 5.19 -21.18 -1.85
N ARG A 166 5.73 -20.02 -2.20
CA ARG A 166 6.12 -18.96 -1.28
C ARG A 166 4.93 -18.01 -1.11
N HIS A 167 4.54 -17.76 0.13
CA HIS A 167 3.57 -16.71 0.47
C HIS A 167 4.35 -15.55 1.07
N CYS A 168 4.13 -14.35 0.55
CA CYS A 168 4.79 -13.13 1.02
C CYS A 168 3.73 -12.05 1.28
N ALA A 169 3.78 -11.43 2.45
CA ALA A 169 3.10 -10.19 2.75
C ALA A 169 4.14 -9.08 2.83
N SER A 170 3.93 -7.98 2.11
CA SER A 170 4.78 -6.79 2.18
C SER A 170 3.98 -5.56 2.59
N ILE A 171 4.55 -4.74 3.46
CA ILE A 171 4.02 -3.43 3.86
C ILE A 171 5.10 -2.38 3.62
N VAL A 172 4.81 -1.41 2.75
CA VAL A 172 5.70 -0.29 2.50
C VAL A 172 5.12 0.98 3.11
N ALA A 173 5.91 1.63 3.96
CA ALA A 173 5.57 2.91 4.55
C ALA A 173 6.75 3.87 4.54
N CYS A 174 6.49 5.17 4.67
CA CYS A 174 7.53 6.19 4.75
C CYS A 174 7.56 6.90 6.09
N ASP A 175 6.85 6.41 7.12
CA ASP A 175 6.87 6.92 8.49
C ASP A 175 7.06 5.77 9.48
N ALA A 176 7.87 6.00 10.52
CA ALA A 176 8.19 4.97 11.50
C ALA A 176 6.98 4.58 12.36
N GLU A 177 6.09 5.51 12.67
CA GLU A 177 4.86 5.18 13.40
C GLU A 177 3.89 4.38 12.52
N GLU A 178 3.84 4.69 11.22
CA GLU A 178 3.03 3.94 10.26
C GLU A 178 3.47 2.49 10.15
N ILE A 179 4.77 2.23 10.00
CA ILE A 179 5.26 0.85 9.88
C ILE A 179 5.10 0.06 11.19
N ARG A 180 5.32 0.72 12.34
CA ARG A 180 5.09 0.10 13.67
C ARG A 180 3.63 -0.31 13.85
N TRP A 181 2.71 0.61 13.55
CA TRP A 181 1.28 0.36 13.68
C TRP A 181 0.82 -0.73 12.70
N ALA A 182 1.22 -0.64 11.43
CA ALA A 182 0.82 -1.61 10.40
C ALA A 182 1.34 -3.02 10.70
N CYS A 183 2.58 -3.16 11.17
CA CYS A 183 3.11 -4.44 11.65
C CYS A 183 2.28 -5.01 12.81
N GLY A 184 1.83 -4.18 13.76
CA GLY A 184 0.95 -4.62 14.84
C GLY A 184 -0.41 -5.10 14.33
N GLN A 185 -0.98 -4.44 13.32
CA GLN A 185 -2.24 -4.89 12.70
C GLN A 185 -2.05 -6.21 11.95
N TRP A 186 -0.92 -6.38 11.27
CA TRP A 186 -0.59 -7.61 10.55
C TRP A 186 -0.47 -8.80 11.50
N LEU A 187 0.33 -8.69 12.57
CA LEU A 187 0.52 -9.77 13.54
C LEU A 187 -0.78 -10.17 14.25
N ALA A 188 -1.66 -9.20 14.53
CA ALA A 188 -2.97 -9.47 15.11
C ALA A 188 -3.90 -10.22 14.15
N LEU A 189 -3.76 -10.02 12.84
CA LEU A 189 -4.60 -10.64 11.81
C LEU A 189 -4.17 -12.08 11.50
N SER A 190 -2.86 -12.33 11.47
CA SER A 190 -2.27 -13.60 11.02
C SER A 190 -2.01 -14.61 12.15
N GLU A 191 -2.44 -14.32 13.39
CA GLU A 191 -2.10 -15.12 14.59
C GLU A 191 -0.58 -15.34 14.70
N ASP A 192 0.18 -14.24 14.79
CA ASP A 192 1.67 -14.18 14.93
C ASP A 192 2.50 -14.13 13.63
N GLY A 193 1.88 -13.95 12.45
CA GLY A 193 2.62 -13.85 11.19
C GLY A 193 2.84 -15.18 10.47
N PHE A 194 3.60 -15.11 9.39
CA PHE A 194 3.97 -16.25 8.56
C PHE A 194 5.27 -16.91 9.05
N GLY A 195 6.19 -16.14 9.63
CA GLY A 195 7.28 -16.64 10.47
C GLY A 195 8.63 -15.95 10.25
N ASP A 196 8.89 -15.41 9.05
CA ASP A 196 10.13 -14.73 8.70
C ASP A 196 9.88 -13.21 8.56
N LEU A 197 9.61 -12.54 9.69
CA LEU A 197 9.30 -11.12 9.74
C LEU A 197 10.56 -10.25 9.67
N THR A 198 10.74 -9.52 8.57
CA THR A 198 11.92 -8.68 8.30
C THR A 198 11.51 -7.23 8.05
N LEU A 199 12.25 -6.28 8.63
CA LEU A 199 12.16 -4.85 8.32
C LEU A 199 13.42 -4.39 7.57
N THR A 200 13.24 -4.02 6.31
CA THR A 200 14.29 -3.49 5.44
C THR A 200 14.14 -1.97 5.29
N VAL A 201 15.26 -1.26 5.38
CA VAL A 201 15.34 0.21 5.36
C VAL A 201 16.01 0.66 4.09
N TYR A 202 15.28 1.40 3.26
CA TYR A 202 15.80 2.00 2.05
C TYR A 202 16.03 3.49 2.26
N GLU A 203 17.22 3.97 1.93
CA GLU A 203 17.56 5.39 1.88
C GLU A 203 18.10 5.74 0.51
N HIS A 204 17.55 6.80 -0.08
CA HIS A 204 17.91 7.23 -1.44
C HIS A 204 17.87 6.08 -2.47
N GLY A 205 16.88 5.19 -2.34
CA GLY A 205 16.67 4.04 -3.21
C GLY A 205 17.62 2.86 -2.97
N SER A 206 18.52 2.94 -1.98
CA SER A 206 19.45 1.88 -1.64
C SER A 206 19.09 1.23 -0.30
N GLU A 207 19.15 -0.09 -0.24
CA GLU A 207 19.07 -0.80 1.04
C GLU A 207 20.25 -0.38 1.94
N THR A 208 19.93 0.05 3.16
CA THR A 208 20.93 0.51 4.14
C THR A 208 20.98 -0.38 5.37
N ASN A 209 19.85 -1.01 5.72
CA ASN A 209 19.72 -1.85 6.87
C ASN A 209 18.62 -2.90 6.65
N SER A 210 18.77 -4.06 7.28
CA SER A 210 17.77 -5.12 7.30
C SER A 210 17.78 -5.75 8.69
N ILE A 211 16.59 -5.85 9.29
CA ILE A 211 16.40 -6.23 10.69
C ILE A 211 15.41 -7.40 10.74
N ASP A 212 15.88 -8.54 11.25
CA ASP A 212 15.04 -9.68 11.58
C ASP A 212 14.21 -9.34 12.83
N LEU A 213 12.94 -8.98 12.63
CA LEU A 213 12.04 -8.61 13.72
C LEU A 213 11.58 -9.82 14.54
N GLY A 214 11.72 -11.05 14.03
CA GLY A 214 11.45 -12.26 14.79
C GLY A 214 12.29 -12.35 16.06
N GLN A 215 13.52 -11.82 16.03
CA GLN A 215 14.40 -11.72 17.21
C GLN A 215 13.96 -10.66 18.23
N HIS A 216 13.01 -9.80 17.86
CA HIS A 216 12.49 -8.69 18.65
C HIS A 216 11.04 -8.89 19.10
N LEU A 217 10.44 -10.05 18.82
CA LEU A 217 9.09 -10.41 19.29
C LEU A 217 9.12 -10.82 20.78
N ASP A 218 8.35 -10.10 21.60
CA ASP A 218 8.05 -10.44 23.00
C ASP A 218 6.53 -10.44 23.23
N ASN A 219 5.97 -11.61 23.57
CA ASN A 219 4.53 -11.82 23.75
C ASN A 219 3.68 -11.22 22.62
N GLU A 220 3.92 -11.65 21.37
CA GLU A 220 3.12 -11.28 20.18
C GLU A 220 3.27 -9.81 19.74
N ALA A 221 4.19 -9.05 20.35
CA ALA A 221 4.50 -7.67 19.98
C ALA A 221 5.99 -7.45 19.74
N VAL A 222 6.32 -6.61 18.76
CA VAL A 222 7.70 -6.22 18.47
C VAL A 222 8.17 -5.14 19.47
N ASP A 223 9.34 -5.33 20.08
CA ASP A 223 10.03 -4.28 20.84
C ASP A 223 10.64 -3.22 19.90
N TRP A 224 9.88 -2.16 19.67
CA TRP A 224 10.24 -1.12 18.71
C TRP A 224 11.30 -0.13 19.16
N ASP A 225 11.65 -0.07 20.45
CA ASP A 225 12.58 0.91 21.01
C ASP A 225 14.01 0.72 20.44
N ALA A 226 14.32 -0.46 19.89
CA ALA A 226 15.59 -0.79 19.27
C ALA A 226 15.55 -0.99 17.73
N ALA A 227 14.35 -1.00 17.12
CA ALA A 227 14.16 -1.69 15.84
C ALA A 227 13.84 -0.81 14.61
N VAL A 228 13.40 0.46 14.75
CA VAL A 228 13.10 1.31 13.57
C VAL A 228 14.00 2.54 13.54
N PRO A 229 15.04 2.58 12.67
CA PRO A 229 15.87 3.77 12.50
C PRO A 229 15.11 4.88 11.76
N ASP A 230 15.44 6.14 12.00
CA ASP A 230 14.91 7.27 11.22
C ASP A 230 15.37 7.21 9.76
N LEU A 231 14.48 7.50 8.80
CA LEU A 231 14.89 7.65 7.39
C LEU A 231 15.48 9.02 7.10
N PHE A 232 16.60 9.03 6.36
CA PHE A 232 17.20 10.22 5.78
C PHE A 232 16.94 10.32 4.28
N GLY A 233 16.55 11.51 3.81
CA GLY A 233 16.34 11.80 2.39
C GLY A 233 14.88 12.07 2.02
N PRO A 234 14.58 12.27 0.72
CA PRO A 234 13.22 12.40 0.22
C PRO A 234 12.40 11.16 0.58
N ARG A 235 11.20 11.33 1.13
CA ARG A 235 10.30 10.22 1.45
C ARG A 235 9.60 9.74 0.18
N LEU A 236 9.26 8.44 0.13
CA LEU A 236 8.36 7.91 -0.90
C LEU A 236 7.01 8.67 -0.85
N PRO A 237 6.53 9.25 -1.96
CA PRO A 237 5.21 9.85 -2.01
C PRO A 237 4.12 8.78 -1.84
N MET A 238 3.17 9.05 -0.96
CA MET A 238 2.12 8.12 -0.61
C MET A 238 1.25 7.79 -1.83
N GLY A 239 0.96 6.49 -2.02
CA GLY A 239 0.19 6.00 -3.16
C GLY A 239 0.99 5.82 -4.45
N LEU A 240 2.29 6.13 -4.49
CA LEU A 240 3.09 5.87 -5.69
C LEU A 240 3.82 4.53 -5.59
N PRO A 241 3.96 3.81 -6.73
CA PRO A 241 4.87 2.68 -6.82
C PRO A 241 6.33 3.12 -6.65
N ILE A 242 7.16 2.19 -6.20
CA ILE A 242 8.60 2.36 -6.11
C ILE A 242 9.21 1.89 -7.44
N PRO A 243 9.88 2.79 -8.20
CA PRO A 243 10.43 2.45 -9.51
C PRO A 243 11.37 1.25 -9.45
N GLY A 244 11.16 0.28 -10.35
CA GLY A 244 12.04 -0.88 -10.49
C GLY A 244 11.99 -1.93 -9.39
N LEU A 245 11.20 -1.74 -8.31
CA LEU A 245 11.08 -2.72 -7.21
C LEU A 245 9.78 -3.53 -7.24
N GLY A 246 8.79 -3.15 -8.04
CA GLY A 246 7.49 -3.83 -8.04
C GLY A 246 6.66 -3.61 -6.77
N LEU A 247 7.11 -2.73 -5.87
CA LEU A 247 6.48 -2.43 -4.58
C LEU A 247 5.66 -1.14 -4.65
N TYR A 248 4.67 -1.00 -3.76
CA TYR A 248 3.80 0.17 -3.64
C TYR A 248 3.72 0.60 -2.18
N TYR A 249 3.58 1.90 -1.93
CA TYR A 249 3.12 2.36 -0.60
C TYR A 249 1.79 1.67 -0.26
N GLY A 250 1.76 0.91 0.83
CA GLY A 250 0.62 0.07 1.18
C GLY A 250 1.00 -1.38 1.52
N PHE A 251 -0.01 -2.16 1.86
CA PHE A 251 0.03 -3.61 1.98
C PHE A 251 -0.12 -4.26 0.60
N SER A 252 0.64 -5.32 0.37
CA SER A 252 0.52 -6.26 -0.76
C SER A 252 0.66 -7.69 -0.23
N GLY A 253 -0.10 -8.62 -0.82
CA GLY A 253 0.05 -10.05 -0.57
C GLY A 253 0.26 -10.79 -1.88
N GLU A 254 1.26 -11.68 -1.91
CA GLU A 254 1.68 -12.42 -3.10
C GLU A 254 1.84 -13.91 -2.77
N ALA A 255 1.62 -14.76 -3.78
CA ALA A 255 1.87 -16.20 -3.73
C ALA A 255 2.57 -16.63 -5.03
N GLU A 256 3.78 -17.19 -4.92
CA GLU A 256 4.66 -17.57 -6.04
C GLU A 256 5.14 -19.02 -5.98
#